data_AF-A0A402AU78-F1
#
_entry.id   AF-A0A402AU78-F1
#
_cell.length_a   1.000
_cell.length_b   1.000
_cell.length_c   1.000
_cell.angle_alpha   90.00
_cell.angle_beta   90.00
_cell.angle_gamma   90.00
#
_symmetry.space_group_name_H-M   'P 1'
#
loop_
_entity.id
_entity.type
_entity.pdbx_description
1 polymer ?
#
loop_
_entity_poly.entity_id
_entity_poly.type
_entity_poly.pdbx_seq_one_letter_code
_entity_poly.pdbx_strand_id
1 'polypeptide(L)'
;MDIISKTDGGNTTIEKHKQIINTPFPRLDATQWHFPKFAHKHSPIINVNEAQSENLTRGAKIADAVAATVGSWPFIIIQSIILLAWIILNVVGWIKAWDPYPFILLNLALSFQAAYAAPFVMMSQNRQAQKDRLTAENDYLTDCKGEAELRNVMEHLDHQDHMIIELLQHIETQHERIEALHQIIIQRMEQMPSEVVKTTLTDIEQIQQAAPDQQQ
;
A
#
# COMPACT_ATOMS: atom_id res chain seq x y z
N MET A 1 -30.62 -20.79 -12.36
CA MET A 1 -29.20 -21.02 -11.97
C MET A 1 -28.54 -19.67 -12.04
N ASP A 2 -28.71 -18.74 -11.11
CA ASP A 2 -28.73 -18.80 -9.65
C ASP A 2 -27.48 -19.39 -8.99
N ILE A 3 -26.91 -18.52 -8.14
CA ILE A 3 -26.00 -18.70 -7.01
C ILE A 3 -24.50 -18.57 -7.33
N ILE A 4 -23.89 -17.44 -6.94
CA ILE A 4 -22.93 -17.33 -5.81
C ILE A 4 -22.69 -15.83 -5.47
N SER A 5 -23.28 -15.47 -4.33
CA SER A 5 -22.91 -14.48 -3.29
C SER A 5 -22.20 -13.17 -3.64
N LYS A 6 -23.03 -12.12 -3.63
CA LYS A 6 -22.89 -10.87 -2.85
C LYS A 6 -21.91 -10.96 -1.66
N THR A 7 -20.78 -10.25 -1.76
CA THR A 7 -19.93 -9.85 -0.63
C THR A 7 -19.72 -8.33 -0.66
N ASP A 8 -20.81 -7.57 -0.58
CA ASP A 8 -20.75 -6.13 -0.32
C ASP A 8 -20.90 -5.88 1.19
N GLY A 9 -19.83 -6.21 1.91
CA GLY A 9 -19.75 -6.13 3.38
C GLY A 9 -18.66 -5.19 3.87
N GLY A 10 -18.16 -4.28 3.03
CA GLY A 10 -16.99 -3.44 3.36
C GLY A 10 -17.26 -1.95 3.57
N ASN A 11 -18.44 -1.42 3.22
CA ASN A 11 -18.60 0.04 3.07
C ASN A 11 -19.39 0.75 4.19
N THR A 12 -19.91 0.03 5.18
CA THR A 12 -20.75 0.63 6.23
C THR A 12 -19.96 1.29 7.37
N THR A 13 -18.69 0.93 7.56
CA THR A 13 -17.83 1.52 8.61
C THR A 13 -17.19 2.84 8.16
N ILE A 14 -16.80 2.93 6.88
CA ILE A 14 -16.20 4.15 6.30
C ILE A 14 -17.25 5.26 6.16
N GLU A 15 -18.48 4.94 5.76
CA GLU A 15 -19.55 5.92 5.61
C GLU A 15 -20.08 6.43 6.97
N LYS A 16 -20.10 5.59 8.02
CA LYS A 16 -20.43 6.05 9.39
C LYS A 16 -19.32 6.92 9.99
N HIS A 17 -18.05 6.61 9.72
CA HIS A 17 -16.93 7.44 10.15
C HIS A 17 -16.91 8.82 9.49
N LYS A 18 -17.36 8.95 8.24
CA LYS A 18 -17.52 10.26 7.58
C LYS A 18 -18.56 11.17 8.25
N GLN A 19 -19.61 10.60 8.83
CA GLN A 19 -20.71 11.39 9.40
C GLN A 19 -20.37 12.02 10.75
N ILE A 20 -19.55 11.36 11.58
CA ILE A 20 -19.14 11.90 12.90
C ILE A 20 -18.14 13.06 12.74
N ILE A 21 -17.34 13.05 11.66
CA ILE A 21 -16.37 14.11 11.35
C ILE A 21 -17.06 15.38 10.80
N ASN A 22 -18.32 15.27 10.34
CA ASN A 22 -19.01 16.34 9.61
C ASN A 22 -20.02 17.14 10.45
N THR A 23 -20.06 16.97 11.77
CA THR A 23 -20.82 17.87 12.65
C THR A 23 -20.04 19.17 12.84
N PRO A 24 -20.54 20.34 12.39
CA PRO A 24 -19.83 21.59 12.54
C PRO A 24 -19.79 21.97 14.02
N PHE A 25 -18.60 22.19 14.57
CA PHE A 25 -18.44 22.86 15.86
C PHE A 25 -18.79 24.35 15.67
N PRO A 26 -19.92 24.86 16.19
CA PRO A 26 -20.43 26.20 15.84
C PRO A 26 -19.59 27.40 16.32
N ARG A 27 -18.47 27.15 17.01
CA ARG A 27 -17.49 28.16 17.43
C ARG A 27 -16.16 28.07 16.68
N LEU A 28 -15.96 27.03 15.87
CA LEU A 28 -14.72 26.77 15.12
C LEU A 28 -14.89 26.95 13.61
N ASP A 29 -16.10 27.23 13.13
CA ASP A 29 -16.46 27.47 11.74
C ASP A 29 -16.04 28.86 11.24
N ALA A 30 -15.94 29.85 12.13
CA ALA A 30 -15.40 31.18 11.84
C ALA A 30 -13.89 31.16 11.51
N THR A 31 -13.18 30.09 11.89
CA THR A 31 -11.78 29.87 11.59
C THR A 31 -11.70 28.88 10.43
N GLN A 32 -11.34 29.34 9.23
CA GLN A 32 -11.09 28.46 8.09
C GLN A 32 -9.84 27.61 8.37
N TRP A 33 -10.00 26.48 9.05
CA TRP A 33 -8.95 25.50 9.27
C TRP A 33 -8.57 24.87 7.93
N HIS A 34 -7.52 25.40 7.31
CA HIS A 34 -6.93 24.82 6.12
C HIS A 34 -5.99 23.70 6.55
N PHE A 35 -6.52 22.49 6.74
CA PHE A 35 -5.66 21.32 6.87
C PHE A 35 -4.92 21.16 5.54
N PRO A 36 -3.57 21.23 5.52
CA PRO A 36 -2.83 20.99 4.29
C PRO A 36 -3.19 19.59 3.78
N LYS A 37 -3.84 19.52 2.61
CA LYS A 37 -4.04 18.26 1.91
C LYS A 37 -2.68 17.83 1.39
N PHE A 38 -2.01 16.95 2.12
CA PHE A 38 -0.77 16.35 1.67
C PHE A 38 -1.05 15.46 0.45
N ALA A 39 -0.84 16.00 -0.74
CA ALA A 39 -0.92 15.26 -1.99
C ALA A 39 0.37 14.44 -2.14
N HIS A 40 0.31 13.14 -1.85
CA HIS A 40 1.43 12.25 -2.08
C HIS A 40 1.59 12.01 -3.60
N LYS A 41 2.59 12.64 -4.19
CA LYS A 41 2.93 12.46 -5.61
C LYS A 41 3.83 11.23 -5.73
N HIS A 42 3.23 10.04 -5.87
CA HIS A 42 4.00 8.85 -6.21
C HIS A 42 4.19 8.77 -7.73
N SER A 43 5.38 8.33 -8.16
CA SER A 43 5.56 7.87 -9.54
C SER A 43 4.57 6.74 -9.82
N PRO A 44 4.04 6.59 -11.06
CA PRO A 44 3.21 5.45 -11.40
C PRO A 44 3.94 4.14 -11.10
N ILE A 45 3.19 3.12 -10.70
CA ILE A 45 3.71 1.78 -10.43
C ILE A 45 4.15 1.20 -11.79
N ILE A 46 5.45 1.20 -12.06
CA ILE A 46 6.01 0.61 -13.27
C ILE A 46 6.37 -0.83 -12.95
N ASN A 47 5.75 -1.78 -13.66
CA ASN A 47 6.15 -3.17 -13.59
C ASN A 47 7.51 -3.32 -14.29
N VAL A 48 8.58 -3.46 -13.51
CA VAL A 48 9.96 -3.62 -14.02
C VAL A 48 10.11 -4.83 -14.93
N ASN A 49 9.29 -5.87 -14.73
CA ASN A 49 9.29 -7.06 -15.60
C ASN A 49 8.71 -6.74 -16.99
N GLU A 50 7.69 -5.91 -17.08
CA GLU A 50 7.05 -5.52 -18.35
C GLU A 50 7.95 -4.58 -19.16
N ALA A 51 8.53 -3.58 -18.50
CA ALA A 51 9.47 -2.62 -19.13
C ALA A 51 10.69 -3.31 -19.75
N GLN A 52 11.13 -4.45 -19.21
CA GLN A 52 12.20 -5.24 -19.79
C GLN A 52 11.75 -6.23 -20.86
N SER A 53 10.54 -6.77 -20.76
CA SER A 53 10.02 -7.74 -21.73
C SER A 53 9.96 -7.17 -23.16
N GLU A 54 9.81 -5.84 -23.27
CA GLU A 54 9.77 -5.09 -24.53
C GLU A 54 11.10 -5.15 -25.32
N ASN A 55 12.23 -5.40 -24.64
CA ASN A 55 13.58 -5.39 -25.23
C ASN A 55 14.21 -6.79 -25.41
N LEU A 56 13.42 -7.86 -25.35
CA LEU A 56 13.94 -9.23 -25.47
C LEU A 56 14.36 -9.56 -26.91
N THR A 57 15.65 -9.85 -27.11
CA THR A 57 16.19 -10.39 -28.36
C THR A 57 15.56 -11.74 -28.70
N ARG A 58 15.46 -12.08 -30.00
CA ARG A 58 14.86 -13.35 -30.46
C ARG A 58 15.52 -14.59 -29.82
N GLY A 59 16.84 -14.55 -29.62
CA GLY A 59 17.57 -15.61 -28.91
C GLY A 59 17.16 -15.76 -27.44
N ALA A 60 16.87 -14.65 -26.76
CA ALA A 60 16.40 -14.68 -25.38
C ALA A 60 15.02 -15.34 -25.26
N LYS A 61 14.11 -15.08 -26.21
CA LYS A 61 12.78 -15.72 -26.27
C LYS A 61 12.89 -17.23 -26.46
N ILE A 62 13.78 -17.69 -27.35
CA ILE A 62 14.01 -19.12 -27.59
C ILE A 62 14.61 -19.78 -26.35
N ALA A 63 15.59 -19.14 -25.70
CA ALA A 63 16.20 -19.66 -24.50
C ALA A 63 15.23 -19.69 -23.30
N ASP A 64 14.27 -18.76 -23.21
CA ASP A 64 13.17 -18.81 -22.22
C ASP A 64 12.21 -19.96 -22.51
N ALA A 65 11.83 -20.17 -23.77
CA ALA A 65 11.01 -21.30 -24.16
C ALA A 65 11.69 -22.65 -23.87
N VAL A 66 12.97 -22.80 -24.21
CA VAL A 66 13.75 -24.03 -23.96
C VAL A 66 13.94 -24.30 -22.47
N ALA A 67 14.17 -23.25 -21.66
CA ALA A 67 14.28 -23.41 -20.21
C ALA A 67 12.98 -23.93 -19.58
N ALA A 68 11.84 -23.36 -20.01
CA ALA A 68 10.52 -23.75 -19.53
C ALA A 68 10.16 -25.19 -19.94
N THR A 69 10.61 -25.65 -21.12
CA THR A 69 10.30 -27.00 -21.61
C THR A 69 11.22 -28.06 -20.99
N VAL A 70 12.53 -27.82 -20.90
CA VAL A 70 13.51 -28.79 -20.37
C VAL A 70 13.33 -29.04 -18.87
N GLY A 71 12.80 -28.07 -18.11
CA GLY A 71 12.49 -28.22 -16.69
C GLY A 71 11.13 -28.86 -16.37
N SER A 72 10.36 -29.30 -17.37
CA SER A 72 8.99 -29.76 -17.18
C SER A 72 8.87 -31.29 -17.05
N TRP A 73 7.99 -31.77 -16.16
CA TRP A 73 7.62 -33.19 -16.05
C TRP A 73 7.20 -33.86 -17.37
N PRO A 74 6.36 -33.23 -18.24
CA PRO A 74 5.99 -33.86 -19.51
C PRO A 74 7.16 -34.05 -20.47
N PHE A 75 8.18 -33.18 -20.45
CA PHE A 75 9.36 -33.34 -21.30
C PHE A 75 10.12 -34.64 -21.00
N ILE A 76 10.31 -34.95 -19.72
CA ILE A 76 10.97 -36.20 -19.28
C ILE A 76 10.18 -37.41 -19.77
N ILE A 77 8.85 -37.40 -19.63
CA ILE A 77 7.98 -38.51 -20.06
C ILE A 77 8.07 -38.75 -21.57
N ILE A 78 7.97 -37.69 -22.38
CA ILE A 78 8.07 -37.79 -23.85
C ILE A 78 9.44 -38.34 -24.25
N GLN A 79 10.52 -37.82 -23.66
CA GLN A 79 11.88 -38.27 -23.93
C GLN A 79 12.06 -39.76 -23.59
N SER A 80 11.53 -40.21 -22.45
CA SER A 80 11.56 -41.62 -22.04
C SER A 80 10.79 -42.52 -23.02
N ILE A 81 9.61 -42.10 -23.49
CA ILE A 81 8.82 -42.85 -24.47
C ILE A 81 9.57 -42.97 -25.80
N ILE A 82 10.20 -41.89 -26.28
CA ILE A 82 10.99 -41.90 -27.52
C ILE A 82 12.15 -42.89 -27.41
N LEU A 83 12.89 -42.87 -26.30
CA LEU A 83 14.00 -43.81 -26.07
C LEU A 83 13.51 -45.26 -26.00
N LEU A 84 12.41 -45.50 -25.28
CA LEU A 84 11.82 -46.83 -25.18
C LEU A 84 11.33 -47.33 -26.54
N ALA A 85 10.66 -46.48 -27.32
CA ALA A 85 10.21 -46.80 -28.67
C ALA A 85 11.38 -47.12 -29.61
N TRP A 86 12.48 -46.37 -29.51
CA TRP A 86 13.70 -46.61 -30.28
C TRP A 86 14.32 -47.98 -29.97
N ILE A 87 14.41 -48.33 -28.68
CA ILE A 87 14.91 -49.63 -28.22
C ILE A 87 14.00 -50.75 -28.74
N ILE A 88 12.68 -50.64 -28.56
CA ILE A 88 11.71 -51.64 -29.03
C ILE A 88 11.81 -51.84 -30.54
N LEU A 89 11.86 -50.75 -31.32
CA LEU A 89 11.93 -50.82 -32.79
C LEU A 89 13.20 -51.54 -33.28
N ASN A 90 14.34 -51.30 -32.62
CA ASN A 90 15.60 -51.96 -32.96
C ASN A 90 15.64 -53.43 -32.51
N VAL A 91 15.13 -53.75 -31.30
CA VAL A 91 15.11 -55.13 -30.76
C VAL A 91 14.14 -56.03 -31.52
N VAL A 92 12.97 -55.52 -31.90
CA VAL A 92 11.97 -56.27 -32.69
C VAL A 92 12.45 -56.52 -34.12
N GLY A 93 13.55 -55.87 -34.56
CA GLY A 93 14.13 -56.08 -35.88
C GLY A 93 13.24 -55.58 -37.03
N TRP A 94 12.24 -54.74 -36.71
CA TRP A 94 11.24 -54.24 -37.66
C TRP A 94 11.88 -53.52 -38.86
N ILE A 95 13.03 -52.87 -38.64
CA ILE A 95 13.90 -52.29 -39.67
C ILE A 95 15.30 -52.86 -39.47
N LYS A 96 15.56 -54.04 -40.04
CA LYS A 96 16.89 -54.54 -40.43
C LYS A 96 18.06 -54.14 -39.50
N ALA A 97 17.92 -54.38 -38.19
CA ALA A 97 18.91 -54.13 -37.13
C ALA A 97 19.85 -52.93 -37.38
N TRP A 98 19.29 -51.74 -37.61
CA TRP A 98 20.06 -50.55 -37.97
C TRP A 98 21.04 -50.11 -36.86
N ASP A 99 20.72 -50.36 -35.60
CA ASP A 99 21.60 -50.13 -34.45
C ASP A 99 21.73 -51.42 -33.60
N PRO A 100 22.65 -52.35 -33.95
CA PRO A 100 22.89 -53.57 -33.19
C PRO A 100 23.40 -53.27 -31.78
N TYR A 101 23.11 -54.15 -30.82
CA TYR A 101 23.66 -54.07 -29.46
C TYR A 101 25.20 -53.95 -29.53
N PRO A 102 25.84 -52.90 -28.99
CA PRO A 102 25.45 -52.05 -27.85
C PRO A 102 24.83 -50.65 -28.15
N PHE A 103 24.10 -50.47 -29.25
CA PHE A 103 23.41 -49.22 -29.65
C PHE A 103 24.35 -48.00 -29.77
N ILE A 104 25.24 -48.00 -30.76
CA ILE A 104 26.25 -46.95 -30.94
C ILE A 104 25.63 -45.60 -31.35
N LEU A 105 24.57 -45.63 -32.17
CA LEU A 105 23.93 -44.41 -32.66
C LEU A 105 23.13 -43.73 -31.56
N LEU A 106 22.41 -44.52 -30.75
CA LEU A 106 21.70 -43.99 -29.58
C LEU A 106 22.67 -43.38 -28.57
N ASN A 107 23.80 -44.03 -28.31
CA ASN A 107 24.83 -43.49 -27.41
C ASN A 107 25.45 -42.18 -27.93
N LEU A 108 25.70 -42.09 -29.24
CA LEU A 108 26.21 -40.87 -29.87
C LEU A 108 25.17 -39.73 -29.76
N ALA A 109 23.90 -40.03 -30.05
CA ALA A 109 22.81 -39.06 -29.96
C ALA A 109 22.61 -38.54 -28.53
N LEU A 110 22.61 -39.43 -27.53
CA LEU A 110 22.50 -39.05 -26.11
C LEU A 110 23.70 -38.21 -25.65
N SER A 111 24.89 -38.55 -26.09
CA SER A 111 26.12 -37.80 -25.76
C SER A 111 26.07 -36.38 -26.34
N PHE A 112 25.63 -36.25 -27.60
CA PHE A 112 25.40 -34.94 -28.22
C PHE A 112 24.30 -34.15 -27.50
N GLN A 113 23.17 -34.80 -27.18
CA GLN A 113 22.08 -34.18 -26.44
C GLN A 113 22.54 -33.62 -25.08
N ALA A 114 23.33 -34.40 -24.32
CA ALA A 114 23.87 -33.96 -23.04
C ALA A 114 24.86 -32.78 -23.20
N ALA A 115 25.71 -32.80 -24.23
CA ALA A 115 26.66 -31.73 -24.50
C ALA A 115 25.98 -30.37 -24.77
N TYR A 116 24.82 -30.38 -25.46
CA TYR A 116 24.05 -29.15 -25.71
C TYR A 116 23.13 -28.77 -24.54
N ALA A 117 22.71 -29.73 -23.72
CA ALA A 117 21.86 -29.44 -22.56
C ALA A 117 22.55 -28.52 -21.55
N ALA A 118 23.83 -28.75 -21.25
CA ALA A 118 24.54 -27.97 -20.23
C ALA A 118 24.63 -26.47 -20.54
N PRO A 119 25.03 -26.02 -21.75
CA PRO A 119 24.99 -24.60 -22.11
C PRO A 119 23.59 -23.99 -22.09
N PHE A 120 22.56 -24.73 -22.50
CA PHE A 120 21.18 -24.22 -22.46
C PHE A 120 20.70 -24.00 -21.02
N VAL A 121 20.98 -24.95 -20.12
CA VAL A 121 20.69 -24.81 -18.70
C VAL A 121 21.49 -23.64 -18.10
N MET A 122 22.76 -23.50 -18.44
CA MET A 122 23.58 -22.38 -17.95
C MET A 122 23.07 -21.03 -18.46
N MET A 123 22.65 -20.94 -19.72
CA MET A 123 22.05 -19.73 -20.29
C MET A 123 20.70 -19.39 -19.65
N SER A 124 19.87 -20.39 -19.31
CA SER A 124 18.62 -20.14 -18.62
C SER A 124 18.85 -19.69 -17.18
N GLN A 125 19.79 -20.32 -16.48
CA GLN A 125 20.17 -19.94 -15.12
C GLN A 125 20.74 -18.52 -15.06
N ASN A 126 21.68 -18.16 -15.94
CA ASN A 126 22.24 -16.82 -15.99
C ASN A 126 21.15 -15.75 -16.24
N ARG A 127 20.13 -16.07 -17.04
CA ARG A 127 19.01 -15.17 -17.31
C ARG A 127 18.04 -15.09 -16.14
N GLN A 128 17.75 -16.20 -15.47
CA GLN A 128 16.93 -16.19 -14.27
C GLN A 128 17.60 -15.36 -13.17
N ALA A 129 18.90 -15.55 -12.95
CA ALA A 129 19.68 -14.76 -12.00
C ALA A 129 19.69 -13.26 -12.32
N GLN A 130 19.69 -12.89 -13.61
CA GLN A 130 19.56 -11.48 -14.01
C GLN A 130 18.17 -10.90 -13.68
N LYS A 131 17.10 -11.65 -13.96
CA LYS A 131 15.72 -11.25 -13.58
C LYS A 131 15.62 -11.11 -12.06
N ASP A 132 16.09 -12.10 -11.32
CA ASP A 132 16.05 -12.12 -9.85
C ASP A 132 16.84 -10.94 -9.25
N ARG A 133 18.01 -10.60 -9.82
CA ARG A 133 18.80 -9.45 -9.38
C ARG A 133 18.05 -8.12 -9.56
N LEU A 134 17.36 -7.96 -10.67
CA LEU A 134 16.63 -6.72 -10.97
C LEU A 134 15.37 -6.59 -10.14
N THR A 135 14.65 -7.69 -9.91
CA THR A 135 13.54 -7.72 -8.96
C THR A 135 14.03 -7.34 -7.57
N ALA A 136 15.13 -7.93 -7.10
CA ALA A 136 15.72 -7.59 -5.80
C ALA A 136 16.16 -6.12 -5.69
N GLU A 137 16.71 -5.54 -6.76
CA GLU A 137 17.04 -4.11 -6.81
C GLU A 137 15.78 -3.23 -6.73
N ASN A 138 14.71 -3.60 -7.43
CA ASN A 138 13.44 -2.87 -7.36
C ASN A 138 12.77 -2.97 -5.99
N ASP A 139 12.80 -4.16 -5.39
CA ASP A 139 12.29 -4.40 -4.04
C ASP A 139 13.05 -3.52 -3.03
N TYR A 140 14.39 -3.50 -3.12
CA TYR A 140 15.23 -2.64 -2.29
C TYR A 140 14.87 -1.15 -2.43
N LEU A 141 14.68 -0.67 -3.65
CA LEU A 141 14.29 0.73 -3.89
C LEU A 141 12.90 1.04 -3.32
N THR A 142 11.97 0.09 -3.41
CA THR A 142 10.63 0.22 -2.84
C THR A 142 10.68 0.27 -1.32
N ASP A 143 11.50 -0.56 -0.70
CA ASP A 143 11.70 -0.58 0.75
C ASP A 143 12.33 0.72 1.26
N CYS A 144 13.40 1.21 0.62
CA CYS A 144 13.99 2.51 0.98
C CYS A 144 13.01 3.66 0.82
N LYS A 145 12.16 3.62 -0.21
CA LYS A 145 11.10 4.62 -0.40
C LYS A 145 10.05 4.53 0.70
N GLY A 146 9.63 3.33 1.07
CA GLY A 146 8.71 3.08 2.17
C GLY A 146 9.27 3.58 3.50
N GLU A 147 10.55 3.35 3.77
CA GLU A 147 11.24 3.87 4.95
C GLU A 147 11.23 5.41 4.99
N ALA A 148 11.52 6.06 3.86
CA ALA A 148 11.48 7.51 3.76
C ALA A 148 10.06 8.07 3.97
N GLU A 149 9.04 7.43 3.39
CA GLU A 149 7.63 7.79 3.60
C GLU A 149 7.23 7.61 5.07
N LEU A 150 7.61 6.51 5.71
CA LEU A 150 7.37 6.27 7.13
C LEU A 150 8.05 7.33 8.00
N ARG A 151 9.29 7.73 7.67
CA ARG A 151 10.01 8.79 8.38
C ARG A 151 9.28 10.12 8.31
N ASN A 152 8.77 10.49 7.14
CA ASN A 152 7.97 11.71 6.98
C ASN A 152 6.68 11.66 7.82
N VAL A 153 6.02 10.49 7.90
CA VAL A 153 4.84 10.32 8.75
C VAL A 153 5.19 10.45 10.23
N MET A 154 6.30 9.85 10.68
CA MET A 154 6.76 9.97 12.06
C MET A 154 7.11 11.40 12.43
N GLU A 155 7.80 12.14 11.56
CA GLU A 155 8.10 13.57 11.77
C GLU A 155 6.82 14.41 11.85
N HIS A 156 5.81 14.08 11.02
CA HIS A 156 4.53 14.75 11.10
C HIS A 156 3.78 14.47 12.40
N LEU A 157 3.81 13.22 12.90
CA LEU A 157 3.19 12.85 14.17
C LEU A 157 3.88 13.53 15.35
N ASP A 158 5.22 13.58 15.36
CA ASP A 158 5.99 14.29 16.39
C ASP A 158 5.65 15.80 16.42
N HIS A 159 5.50 16.41 15.24
CA HIS A 159 5.03 17.78 15.14
C HIS A 159 3.60 17.96 15.65
N GLN A 160 2.68 17.04 15.34
CA GLN A 160 1.31 17.07 15.86
C GLN A 160 1.30 16.95 17.39
N ASP A 161 2.11 16.05 17.96
CA ASP A 161 2.23 15.88 19.42
C ASP A 161 2.70 17.18 20.09
N HIS A 162 3.69 17.86 19.50
CA HIS A 162 4.11 19.18 19.97
C HIS A 162 2.99 20.22 19.94
N MET A 163 2.23 20.31 18.84
CA MET A 163 1.10 21.23 18.74
C MET A 163 -0.01 20.92 19.76
N ILE A 164 -0.28 19.64 20.01
CA ILE A 164 -1.29 19.22 21.02
C ILE A 164 -0.86 19.66 22.41
N ILE A 165 0.42 19.48 22.76
CA ILE A 165 0.96 19.93 24.05
C ILE A 165 0.84 21.45 24.19
N GLU A 166 1.17 22.21 23.14
CA GLU A 166 1.04 23.67 23.15
C GLU A 166 -0.43 24.11 23.33
N LEU A 167 -1.37 23.46 22.64
CA LEU A 167 -2.80 23.73 22.80
C LEU A 167 -3.30 23.43 24.21
N LEU A 168 -2.85 22.33 24.81
CA LEU A 168 -3.20 21.97 26.19
C LEU A 168 -2.70 23.02 27.19
N GLN A 169 -1.46 23.48 27.04
CA GLN A 169 -0.90 24.57 27.86
C GLN A 169 -1.66 25.88 27.68
N HIS A 170 -2.06 26.20 26.45
CA HIS A 170 -2.86 27.38 26.18
C HIS A 170 -4.23 27.30 26.86
N ILE A 171 -4.89 26.14 26.81
CA ILE A 171 -6.18 25.90 27.49
C ILE A 171 -6.05 26.04 29.01
N GLU A 172 -4.99 25.48 29.60
CA GLU A 172 -4.71 25.59 31.04
C GLU A 172 -4.53 27.06 31.45
N THR A 173 -3.74 27.82 30.69
CA THR A 173 -3.54 29.25 30.93
C THR A 173 -4.85 30.04 30.78
N GLN A 174 -5.67 29.73 29.78
CA GLN A 174 -6.99 30.36 29.61
C GLN A 174 -7.91 30.03 30.78
N HIS A 175 -7.85 28.80 31.31
CA HIS A 175 -8.62 28.40 32.47
C HIS A 175 -8.25 29.23 33.70
N GLU A 176 -6.95 29.35 34.01
CA GLU A 176 -6.47 30.20 35.13
C GLU A 176 -6.89 31.66 34.96
N ARG A 177 -6.85 32.21 33.74
CA ARG A 177 -7.30 33.58 33.46
C ARG A 177 -8.81 33.75 33.69
N ILE A 178 -9.61 32.76 33.30
CA ILE A 178 -11.06 32.77 33.54
C ILE A 178 -11.34 32.72 35.04
N GLU A 179 -10.64 31.87 35.80
CA GLU A 179 -10.77 31.82 37.25
C GLU A 179 -10.37 33.13 37.92
N ALA A 180 -9.26 33.75 37.50
CA ALA A 180 -8.82 35.04 38.03
C ALA A 180 -9.84 36.15 37.74
N LEU A 181 -10.40 36.20 36.52
CA LEU A 181 -11.47 37.13 36.17
C LEU A 181 -12.73 36.87 37.02
N HIS A 182 -13.08 35.61 37.25
CA HIS A 182 -14.21 35.23 38.10
C HIS A 182 -14.03 35.75 39.53
N GLN A 183 -12.83 35.59 40.11
CA GLN A 183 -12.51 36.12 41.44
C GLN A 183 -12.56 37.65 41.50
N ILE A 184 -12.02 38.33 40.48
CA ILE A 184 -12.10 39.80 40.39
C ILE A 184 -13.56 40.27 40.33
N ILE A 185 -14.40 39.60 39.54
CA ILE A 185 -15.83 39.93 39.43
C ILE A 185 -16.52 39.73 40.79
N ILE A 186 -16.30 38.59 41.47
CA ILE A 186 -16.86 38.34 42.81
C ILE A 186 -16.43 39.44 43.79
N GLN A 187 -15.14 39.74 43.83
CA GLN A 187 -14.62 40.77 44.73
C GLN A 187 -15.16 42.16 44.43
N ARG A 188 -15.32 42.49 43.14
CA ARG A 188 -15.96 43.74 42.72
C ARG A 188 -17.43 43.79 43.09
N MET A 189 -18.15 42.66 43.00
CA MET A 189 -19.56 42.57 43.44
C MET A 189 -19.71 42.75 44.95
N GLU A 190 -18.79 42.20 45.75
CA GLU A 190 -18.81 42.34 47.21
C GLU A 190 -18.48 43.77 47.69
N GLN A 191 -17.73 44.54 46.89
CA GLN A 191 -17.40 45.94 47.16
C GLN A 191 -18.37 46.96 46.56
N MET A 192 -19.48 46.54 45.94
CA MET A 192 -20.47 47.49 45.41
C MET A 192 -21.28 48.14 46.55
N PRO A 193 -21.32 49.49 46.65
CA PRO A 193 -22.25 50.16 47.55
C PRO A 193 -23.70 49.88 47.13
N SER A 194 -24.59 49.72 48.12
CA SER A 194 -26.01 49.33 47.95
C SER A 194 -26.87 50.25 47.08
N GLU A 195 -26.33 51.38 46.65
CA GLU A 195 -26.95 52.37 45.78
C GLU A 195 -26.76 52.01 44.29
N VAL A 196 -25.57 51.53 43.89
CA VAL A 196 -25.26 51.18 42.51
C VAL A 196 -25.95 49.87 42.10
N VAL A 197 -26.05 48.90 43.01
CA VAL A 197 -26.77 47.63 42.76
C VAL A 197 -28.25 47.87 42.42
N LYS A 198 -28.87 48.86 43.08
CA LYS A 198 -30.27 49.24 42.80
C LYS A 198 -30.41 49.96 41.46
N THR A 199 -29.51 50.87 41.13
CA THR A 199 -29.52 51.55 39.82
C THR A 199 -29.27 50.55 38.68
N THR A 200 -28.30 49.64 38.81
CA THR A 200 -28.05 48.63 37.78
C THR A 200 -29.16 47.60 37.65
N LEU A 201 -29.84 47.21 38.74
CA LEU A 201 -31.04 46.36 38.66
C LEU A 201 -32.21 47.09 38.00
N THR A 202 -32.37 48.39 38.27
CA THR A 202 -33.40 49.23 37.62
C THR A 202 -33.10 49.39 36.14
N ASP A 203 -31.83 49.57 35.75
CA ASP A 203 -31.41 49.71 34.36
C ASP A 203 -31.52 48.38 33.59
N ILE A 204 -31.21 47.24 34.23
CA ILE A 204 -31.39 45.90 33.65
C ILE A 204 -32.88 45.56 33.50
N GLU A 205 -33.72 45.86 34.50
CA GLU A 205 -35.19 45.72 34.38
C GLU A 205 -35.74 46.61 33.26
N GLN A 206 -35.25 47.85 33.10
CA GLN A 206 -35.66 48.73 32.02
C GLN A 206 -35.20 48.25 30.65
N ILE A 207 -34.00 47.68 30.51
CA ILE A 207 -33.52 47.10 29.25
C ILE A 207 -34.29 45.83 28.91
N GLN A 208 -34.65 45.01 29.90
CA GLN A 208 -35.43 43.78 29.70
C GLN A 208 -36.91 44.05 29.42
N GLN A 209 -37.46 45.19 29.87
CA GLN A 209 -38.80 45.70 29.49
C GLN A 209 -38.82 46.48 28.18
N ALA A 210 -37.68 47.04 27.73
CA ALA A 210 -37.55 47.78 26.48
C ALA A 210 -37.20 46.89 25.26
N ALA A 211 -37.04 45.58 25.44
CA ALA A 211 -36.95 44.62 24.34
C ALA A 211 -38.38 44.16 23.95
N PRO A 212 -39.01 44.72 22.88
CA PRO A 212 -40.23 44.14 22.36
C PRO A 212 -39.92 42.75 21.81
N ASP A 213 -40.82 41.80 22.10
CA ASP A 213 -40.90 40.48 21.49
C ASP A 213 -40.59 40.54 19.98
N GLN A 214 -39.35 40.24 19.61
CA GLN A 214 -38.99 39.83 18.25
C GLN A 214 -38.73 38.33 18.27
N GLN A 215 -39.81 37.59 18.52
CA GLN A 215 -39.96 36.19 18.12
C GLN A 215 -41.15 36.10 17.17
N GLN A 216 -40.86 36.25 15.87
CA GLN A 216 -41.48 35.50 14.78
C GLN A 216 -40.38 34.98 13.88
#